data_AF-L9XV02-F1
#
_entry.id   AF-L9XV02-F1
#
_cell.length_a   1.000
_cell.length_b   1.000
_cell.length_c   1.000
_cell.angle_alpha   90.00
_cell.angle_beta   90.00
_cell.angle_gamma   90.00
#
_symmetry.space_group_name_H-M   'P 1'
#
loop_
_entity.id
_entity.type
_entity.pdbx_description
1 polymer ?
#
loop_
_entity_poly.entity_id
_entity_poly.type
_entity_poly.pdbx_seq_one_letter_code
_entity_poly.pdbx_strand_id
1 'polypeptide(L)'
;MTTARVRGIYATALTQLLNGDGLEVVQASEPIRERFEDSFGAAPADVSLETTRDRQGVEVSGDPDDVATVAPRLAELAIDAFRWDDDVPRGAVFDAEVREADGRGGAVVDLGDGRRGYLAYDDADDYVDAGDRYRVQVREPTPPWDDDHPRVAPALEAAGGLCTLSRARSGVSASLSGERAEELVGMTDLLSVEIPEGWGVRWHRPAADADLEAMGTALEDAVVRARELEVALADAPDSPGEPGRLAVPERTVWLWFGRESRFALDDRRRAVESTMPGHHRTKAADRAASAAVDFAEAVCGADGFDGEFPFDAVSRQFGPLEGDRLEIGHGKPDGRLLSLGSGEVTDRDPAGTITLERSMRGGGTYDALGVPKEAGDVAVTKFREGRWWYPTTYRDDEGTTKGTYVNVCTPLELFPDNVRYVDLYVDVIRTPDGAVEIVDRAELEAAIDDGLVAAPLGEKALGVAEAVERALSN
;
A
#
# COMPACT_ATOMS: atom_id res chain seq x y z
N MET A 1 4.10 1.99 -26.32
CA MET A 1 4.44 3.05 -25.33
C MET A 1 3.53 2.76 -24.16
N THR A 2 4.08 2.58 -22.95
CA THR A 2 3.28 2.19 -21.79
C THR A 2 2.33 3.33 -21.40
N THR A 3 1.05 3.01 -21.33
CA THR A 3 -0.01 3.90 -20.87
C THR A 3 -0.37 3.62 -19.41
N ALA A 4 -0.49 4.66 -18.60
CA ALA A 4 -0.69 4.55 -17.16
C ALA A 4 -1.95 5.30 -16.70
N ARG A 5 -2.76 4.65 -15.87
CA ARG A 5 -3.87 5.31 -15.16
C ARG A 5 -3.51 5.47 -13.69
N VAL A 6 -3.52 6.71 -13.20
CA VAL A 6 -3.13 7.01 -11.81
C VAL A 6 -4.31 7.51 -10.99
N ARG A 7 -4.48 7.01 -9.75
CA ARG A 7 -5.55 7.39 -8.82
C ARG A 7 -5.06 7.53 -7.37
N GLY A 8 -5.73 8.42 -6.64
CA GLY A 8 -5.55 8.64 -5.20
C GLY A 8 -4.64 9.83 -4.88
N ILE A 9 -4.13 9.87 -3.64
CA ILE A 9 -3.48 11.07 -3.10
C ILE A 9 -2.13 11.38 -3.76
N TYR A 10 -1.46 10.35 -4.27
CA TYR A 10 -0.16 10.47 -4.93
C TYR A 10 -0.27 10.83 -6.42
N ALA A 11 -1.50 10.96 -6.95
CA ALA A 11 -1.73 10.97 -8.40
C ALA A 11 -1.00 12.11 -9.13
N THR A 12 -1.02 13.34 -8.61
CA THR A 12 -0.34 14.47 -9.26
C THR A 12 1.18 14.29 -9.31
N ALA A 13 1.79 13.83 -8.22
CA ALA A 13 3.22 13.59 -8.16
C ALA A 13 3.65 12.46 -9.10
N LEU A 14 2.89 11.37 -9.13
CA LEU A 14 3.15 10.23 -10.01
C LEU A 14 2.89 10.57 -11.48
N THR A 15 1.86 11.37 -11.81
CA THR A 15 1.69 11.87 -13.18
C THR A 15 2.92 12.67 -13.64
N GLN A 16 3.43 13.58 -12.79
CA GLN A 16 4.63 14.35 -13.11
C GLN A 16 5.88 13.47 -13.27
N LEU A 17 6.04 12.45 -12.43
CA LEU A 17 7.12 11.47 -12.55
C LEU A 17 7.04 10.71 -13.88
N LEU A 18 5.87 10.12 -14.18
CA LEU A 18 5.70 9.25 -15.34
C LEU A 18 5.80 10.01 -16.68
N ASN A 19 5.25 11.23 -16.76
CA ASN A 19 5.41 12.08 -17.94
C ASN A 19 6.88 12.43 -18.19
N GLY A 20 7.64 12.71 -17.11
CA GLY A 20 9.08 13.00 -17.19
C GLY A 20 9.91 11.84 -17.75
N ASP A 21 9.42 10.62 -17.61
CA ASP A 21 10.12 9.42 -18.06
C ASP A 21 9.55 8.82 -19.37
N GLY A 22 8.74 9.59 -20.09
CA GLY A 22 8.23 9.24 -21.42
C GLY A 22 7.09 8.20 -21.42
N LEU A 23 6.36 8.05 -20.32
CA LEU A 23 5.10 7.28 -20.29
C LEU A 23 3.91 8.20 -20.54
N GLU A 24 2.83 7.64 -21.06
CA GLU A 24 1.61 8.38 -21.34
C GLU A 24 0.61 8.15 -20.21
N VAL A 25 0.26 9.21 -19.48
CA VAL A 25 -0.85 9.12 -18.52
C VAL A 25 -2.17 9.25 -19.29
N VAL A 26 -3.09 8.32 -19.04
CA VAL A 26 -4.42 8.29 -19.68
C VAL A 26 -5.53 8.33 -18.63
N GLN A 27 -6.74 8.64 -19.07
CA GLN A 27 -7.93 8.68 -18.21
C GLN A 27 -7.71 9.57 -16.97
N ALA A 28 -7.00 10.71 -17.09
CA ALA A 28 -6.75 11.59 -15.95
C ALA A 28 -8.05 12.07 -15.30
N SER A 29 -8.07 12.20 -13.96
CA SER A 29 -9.18 12.83 -13.26
C SER A 29 -9.22 14.33 -13.54
N GLU A 30 -10.38 14.97 -13.34
CA GLU A 30 -10.55 16.41 -13.56
C GLU A 30 -9.48 17.26 -12.83
N PRO A 31 -9.16 17.04 -11.54
CA PRO A 31 -8.09 17.78 -10.88
C PRO A 31 -6.69 17.59 -11.51
N ILE A 32 -6.43 16.45 -12.16
CA ILE A 32 -5.16 16.24 -12.86
C ILE A 32 -5.18 17.01 -14.18
N ARG A 33 -6.28 16.99 -14.93
CA ARG A 33 -6.40 17.75 -16.19
C ARG A 33 -6.26 19.26 -15.98
N GLU A 34 -6.72 19.78 -14.85
CA GLU A 34 -6.60 21.21 -14.51
C GLU A 34 -5.16 21.64 -14.18
N ARG A 35 -4.33 20.71 -13.68
CA ARG A 35 -2.97 20.98 -13.19
C ARG A 35 -1.89 20.90 -14.26
N PHE A 36 -2.16 20.21 -15.36
CA PHE A 36 -1.19 19.96 -16.41
C PHE A 36 -1.68 20.58 -17.72
N GLU A 37 -0.75 21.11 -18.50
CA GLU A 37 -1.05 21.63 -19.85
C GLU A 37 -1.26 20.50 -20.87
N ASP A 38 -0.92 19.26 -20.51
CA ASP A 38 -1.03 18.07 -21.35
C ASP A 38 -2.49 17.65 -21.58
N SER A 39 -2.79 17.19 -22.80
CA SER A 39 -4.05 16.50 -23.09
C SER A 39 -3.94 15.03 -22.70
N PHE A 40 -4.72 14.60 -21.72
CA PHE A 40 -4.78 13.19 -21.31
C PHE A 40 -5.86 12.45 -22.10
N GLY A 41 -5.44 11.50 -22.94
CA GLY A 41 -6.36 10.68 -23.75
C GLY A 41 -7.30 9.83 -22.90
N ALA A 42 -8.51 9.58 -23.41
CA ALA A 42 -9.43 8.58 -22.87
C ALA A 42 -9.17 7.22 -23.56
N ALA A 43 -7.96 6.72 -23.40
CA ALA A 43 -7.49 5.44 -23.95
C ALA A 43 -7.44 4.34 -22.87
N PRO A 44 -7.46 3.05 -23.24
CA PRO A 44 -7.15 1.97 -22.30
C PRO A 44 -5.75 2.19 -21.67
N ALA A 45 -5.60 1.75 -20.42
CA ALA A 45 -4.34 1.84 -19.70
C ALA A 45 -3.73 0.44 -19.60
N ASP A 46 -2.43 0.33 -19.87
CA ASP A 46 -1.66 -0.91 -19.73
C ASP A 46 -1.38 -1.22 -18.25
N VAL A 47 -1.20 -0.16 -17.44
CA VAL A 47 -0.96 -0.26 -16.00
C VAL A 47 -1.83 0.73 -15.21
N SER A 48 -2.35 0.28 -14.08
CA SER A 48 -3.09 1.08 -13.11
C SER A 48 -2.24 1.27 -11.86
N LEU A 49 -2.18 2.51 -11.38
CA LEU A 49 -1.54 2.91 -10.13
C LEU A 49 -2.61 3.45 -9.19
N GLU A 50 -2.87 2.77 -8.09
CA GLU A 50 -3.91 3.15 -7.13
C GLU A 50 -3.37 3.23 -5.70
N THR A 51 -3.65 4.34 -5.02
CA THR A 51 -3.29 4.50 -3.61
C THR A 51 -3.96 3.41 -2.76
N THR A 52 -3.19 2.78 -1.86
CA THR A 52 -3.72 1.77 -0.94
C THR A 52 -4.81 2.33 -0.02
N ARG A 53 -5.66 1.46 0.54
CA ARG A 53 -6.77 1.89 1.41
C ARG A 53 -6.30 2.66 2.65
N ASP A 54 -5.18 2.22 3.23
CA ASP A 54 -4.49 2.83 4.36
C ASP A 54 -3.62 4.05 3.97
N ARG A 55 -3.59 4.39 2.67
CA ARG A 55 -2.87 5.51 2.05
C ARG A 55 -1.35 5.48 2.21
N GLN A 56 -0.78 4.38 2.68
CA GLN A 56 0.66 4.32 2.93
C GLN A 56 1.47 4.11 1.66
N GLY A 57 0.85 3.56 0.62
CA GLY A 57 1.53 3.14 -0.59
C GLY A 57 0.64 3.16 -1.83
N VAL A 58 1.07 2.42 -2.85
CA VAL A 58 0.41 2.30 -4.15
C VAL A 58 0.43 0.84 -4.62
N GLU A 59 -0.72 0.37 -5.10
CA GLU A 59 -0.84 -0.81 -5.96
C GLU A 59 -0.43 -0.43 -7.38
N VAL A 60 0.45 -1.22 -8.01
CA VAL A 60 0.75 -1.15 -9.44
C VAL A 60 0.32 -2.46 -10.06
N SER A 61 -0.72 -2.45 -10.91
CA SER A 61 -1.27 -3.66 -11.53
C SER A 61 -1.60 -3.49 -13.01
N GLY A 62 -1.42 -4.55 -13.79
CA GLY A 62 -1.68 -4.56 -15.22
C GLY A 62 -0.82 -5.56 -15.97
N ASP A 63 -0.46 -5.21 -17.20
CA ASP A 63 0.42 -6.03 -18.04
C ASP A 63 1.78 -6.30 -17.34
N PRO A 64 2.27 -7.55 -17.31
CA PRO A 64 3.50 -7.89 -16.61
C PRO A 64 4.75 -7.10 -17.04
N ASP A 65 4.90 -6.80 -18.32
CA ASP A 65 6.07 -6.09 -18.87
C ASP A 65 5.99 -4.59 -18.57
N ASP A 66 4.78 -4.01 -18.64
CA ASP A 66 4.53 -2.62 -18.28
C ASP A 66 4.68 -2.38 -16.77
N VAL A 67 4.19 -3.28 -15.92
CA VAL A 67 4.42 -3.25 -14.46
C VAL A 67 5.92 -3.37 -14.16
N ALA A 68 6.65 -4.24 -14.86
CA ALA A 68 8.09 -4.38 -14.72
C ALA A 68 8.86 -3.10 -15.12
N THR A 69 8.28 -2.28 -16.02
CA THR A 69 8.84 -1.00 -16.44
C THR A 69 8.56 0.11 -15.42
N VAL A 70 7.37 0.14 -14.82
CA VAL A 70 6.94 1.23 -13.92
C VAL A 70 7.41 1.03 -12.48
N ALA A 71 7.22 -0.16 -11.91
CA ALA A 71 7.45 -0.38 -10.48
C ALA A 71 8.88 -0.06 -10.00
N PRO A 72 9.98 -0.36 -10.73
CA PRO A 72 11.33 0.03 -10.31
C PRO A 72 11.49 1.54 -10.15
N ARG A 73 10.90 2.34 -11.05
CA ARG A 73 11.03 3.80 -11.03
C ARG A 73 10.41 4.43 -9.79
N LEU A 74 9.31 3.83 -9.32
CA LEU A 74 8.66 4.24 -8.08
C LEU A 74 9.48 3.81 -6.85
N ALA A 75 10.10 2.63 -6.89
CA ALA A 75 10.97 2.16 -5.81
C ALA A 75 12.27 2.99 -5.70
N GLU A 76 12.68 3.66 -6.77
CA GLU A 76 13.88 4.53 -6.79
C GLU A 76 13.60 5.97 -6.30
N LEU A 77 12.37 6.29 -5.87
CA LEU A 77 12.01 7.62 -5.39
C LEU A 77 12.87 8.09 -4.20
N ALA A 78 13.10 7.19 -3.24
CA ALA A 78 14.00 7.40 -2.11
C ALA A 78 14.42 6.03 -1.53
N ILE A 79 15.45 6.04 -0.69
CA ILE A 79 15.99 4.80 -0.10
C ILE A 79 15.02 4.11 0.88
N ASP A 80 13.96 4.78 1.30
CA ASP A 80 12.93 4.24 2.21
C ASP A 80 11.64 3.81 1.49
N ALA A 81 11.68 3.68 0.16
CA ALA A 81 10.66 3.00 -0.62
C ALA A 81 10.90 1.50 -0.60
N PHE A 82 9.85 0.72 -0.36
CA PHE A 82 9.89 -0.73 -0.44
C PHE A 82 8.94 -1.23 -1.51
N ARG A 83 9.29 -2.37 -2.11
CA ARG A 83 8.58 -2.96 -3.23
C ARG A 83 8.41 -4.46 -2.99
N TRP A 84 7.20 -4.97 -3.17
CA TRP A 84 6.90 -6.40 -3.10
C TRP A 84 6.03 -6.84 -4.27
N ASP A 85 6.36 -7.99 -4.86
CA ASP A 85 5.48 -8.68 -5.80
C ASP A 85 4.35 -9.39 -5.02
N ASP A 86 3.14 -9.38 -5.57
CA ASP A 86 1.98 -10.03 -4.95
C ASP A 86 1.86 -11.50 -5.36
N ASP A 87 1.64 -12.38 -4.38
CA ASP A 87 1.42 -13.82 -4.59
C ASP A 87 -0.04 -14.17 -4.97
N VAL A 88 -0.97 -13.25 -4.72
CA VAL A 88 -2.40 -13.29 -5.04
C VAL A 88 -2.76 -12.03 -5.87
N PRO A 89 -2.12 -11.82 -7.03
CA PRO A 89 -2.27 -10.59 -7.78
C PRO A 89 -3.67 -10.45 -8.38
N ARG A 90 -4.00 -9.22 -8.77
CA ARG A 90 -5.24 -8.88 -9.45
C ARG A 90 -5.48 -9.80 -10.65
N GLY A 91 -6.73 -10.25 -10.81
CA GLY A 91 -7.13 -11.07 -11.95
C GLY A 91 -6.64 -12.53 -11.92
N ALA A 92 -5.79 -12.93 -10.97
CA ALA A 92 -5.37 -14.33 -10.81
C ALA A 92 -6.56 -15.24 -10.51
N VAL A 93 -6.51 -16.46 -11.02
CA VAL A 93 -7.57 -17.47 -10.87
C VAL A 93 -7.06 -18.66 -10.09
N PHE A 94 -7.84 -19.09 -9.12
CA PHE A 94 -7.57 -20.20 -8.23
C PHE A 94 -8.76 -21.14 -8.18
N ASP A 95 -8.51 -22.43 -8.04
CA ASP A 95 -9.47 -23.30 -7.37
C ASP A 95 -9.27 -23.11 -5.86
N ALA A 96 -10.37 -23.02 -5.12
CA ALA A 96 -10.37 -22.65 -3.72
C ALA A 96 -11.34 -23.50 -2.91
N GLU A 97 -11.04 -23.71 -1.63
CA GLU A 97 -11.90 -24.44 -0.68
C GLU A 97 -12.27 -23.54 0.49
N VAL A 98 -13.56 -23.47 0.83
CA VAL A 98 -14.05 -22.68 1.96
C VAL A 98 -13.55 -23.28 3.27
N ARG A 99 -12.86 -22.48 4.08
CA ARG A 99 -12.36 -22.87 5.40
C ARG A 99 -13.29 -22.40 6.52
N GLU A 100 -13.73 -21.15 6.44
CA GLU A 100 -14.51 -20.49 7.49
C GLU A 100 -15.71 -19.79 6.84
N ALA A 101 -16.92 -20.24 7.17
CA ALA A 101 -18.19 -19.78 6.58
C ALA A 101 -19.16 -19.17 7.63
N ASP A 102 -18.62 -18.74 8.78
CA ASP A 102 -19.37 -18.13 9.89
C ASP A 102 -19.24 -16.60 9.93
N GLY A 103 -18.57 -16.01 8.93
CA GLY A 103 -18.45 -14.57 8.77
C GLY A 103 -19.80 -13.88 8.50
N ARG A 104 -19.91 -12.59 8.87
CA ARG A 104 -21.15 -11.82 8.73
C ARG A 104 -21.54 -11.45 7.29
N GLY A 105 -20.61 -11.51 6.35
CA GLY A 105 -20.84 -11.06 4.96
C GLY A 105 -20.02 -11.81 3.91
N GLY A 106 -19.35 -12.90 4.30
CA GLY A 106 -18.49 -13.68 3.43
C GLY A 106 -17.73 -14.76 4.20
N ALA A 107 -16.98 -15.55 3.45
CA ALA A 107 -16.23 -16.69 3.90
C ALA A 107 -14.73 -16.55 3.58
N VAL A 108 -13.88 -17.14 4.41
CA VAL A 108 -12.44 -17.27 4.13
C VAL A 108 -12.21 -18.55 3.34
N VAL A 109 -11.53 -18.41 2.21
CA VAL A 109 -11.19 -19.53 1.32
C VAL A 109 -9.69 -19.80 1.32
N ASP A 110 -9.32 -21.06 1.15
CA ASP A 110 -7.97 -21.53 0.89
C ASP A 110 -7.67 -21.46 -0.61
N LEU A 111 -6.61 -20.73 -0.99
CA LEU A 111 -6.16 -20.61 -2.38
C LEU A 111 -4.95 -21.52 -2.68
N GLY A 112 -4.58 -22.39 -1.73
CA GLY A 112 -3.41 -23.28 -1.82
C GLY A 112 -2.10 -22.56 -1.45
N ASP A 113 -1.07 -23.35 -1.11
CA ASP A 113 0.26 -22.87 -0.68
C ASP A 113 0.23 -21.84 0.48
N GLY A 114 -0.73 -21.97 1.39
CA GLY A 114 -0.90 -21.06 2.53
C GLY A 114 -1.59 -19.73 2.21
N ARG A 115 -1.95 -19.49 0.94
CA ARG A 115 -2.69 -18.28 0.53
C ARG A 115 -4.15 -18.35 0.96
N ARG A 116 -4.71 -17.20 1.32
CA ARG A 116 -6.11 -17.03 1.72
C ARG A 116 -6.80 -15.98 0.86
N GLY A 117 -8.11 -16.09 0.74
CA GLY A 117 -8.96 -15.09 0.09
C GLY A 117 -10.27 -14.90 0.85
N TYR A 118 -10.96 -13.80 0.56
CA TYR A 118 -12.28 -13.48 1.11
C TYR A 118 -13.34 -13.53 0.00
N LEU A 119 -14.27 -14.45 0.09
CA LEU A 119 -15.42 -14.59 -0.81
C LEU A 119 -16.65 -13.95 -0.16
N ALA A 120 -17.19 -12.87 -0.73
CA ALA A 120 -18.43 -12.30 -0.23
C ALA A 120 -19.63 -13.18 -0.61
N TYR A 121 -20.60 -13.32 0.30
CA TYR A 121 -21.77 -14.18 0.03
C TYR A 121 -22.60 -13.70 -1.16
N ASP A 122 -22.65 -12.39 -1.39
CA ASP A 122 -23.40 -11.79 -2.51
C ASP A 122 -22.77 -12.10 -3.89
N ASP A 123 -21.52 -12.59 -3.93
CA ASP A 123 -20.87 -13.02 -5.18
C ASP A 123 -21.10 -14.50 -5.49
N ALA A 124 -21.68 -15.27 -4.58
CA ALA A 124 -21.99 -16.69 -4.75
C ALA A 124 -23.48 -16.89 -5.09
N ASP A 125 -23.76 -17.74 -6.08
CA ASP A 125 -25.14 -18.04 -6.49
C ASP A 125 -25.88 -18.93 -5.48
N ASP A 126 -25.13 -19.78 -4.77
CA ASP A 126 -25.62 -20.77 -3.81
C ASP A 126 -25.15 -20.45 -2.39
N TYR A 127 -25.75 -21.15 -1.40
CA TYR A 127 -25.29 -21.09 -0.02
C TYR A 127 -23.84 -21.55 0.09
N VAL A 128 -23.05 -20.86 0.89
CA VAL A 128 -21.61 -21.10 1.06
C VAL A 128 -21.39 -21.81 2.39
N ASP A 129 -20.92 -23.05 2.33
CA ASP A 129 -20.60 -23.90 3.48
C ASP A 129 -19.10 -24.25 3.55
N ALA A 130 -18.63 -24.60 4.75
CA ALA A 130 -17.26 -25.07 4.94
C ALA A 130 -17.01 -26.37 4.16
N GLY A 131 -15.92 -26.40 3.39
CA GLY A 131 -15.57 -27.50 2.49
C GLY A 131 -16.08 -27.34 1.06
N ASP A 132 -16.95 -26.36 0.80
CA ASP A 132 -17.35 -26.04 -0.57
C ASP A 132 -16.17 -25.57 -1.41
N ARG A 133 -16.24 -25.83 -2.70
CA ARG A 133 -15.15 -25.50 -3.63
C ARG A 133 -15.64 -24.59 -4.73
N TYR A 134 -14.84 -23.55 -4.99
CA TYR A 134 -15.13 -22.53 -5.99
C TYR A 134 -13.90 -22.31 -6.85
N ARG A 135 -14.11 -22.10 -8.15
CA ARG A 135 -13.12 -21.44 -8.99
C ARG A 135 -13.32 -19.95 -8.83
N VAL A 136 -12.32 -19.23 -8.33
CA VAL A 136 -12.43 -17.83 -7.97
C VAL A 136 -11.35 -17.00 -8.67
N GLN A 137 -11.71 -15.77 -9.02
CA GLN A 137 -10.79 -14.75 -9.53
C GLN A 137 -10.57 -13.66 -8.48
N VAL A 138 -9.32 -13.22 -8.32
CA VAL A 138 -8.95 -12.11 -7.45
C VAL A 138 -9.48 -10.79 -8.03
N ARG A 139 -10.35 -10.12 -7.26
CA ARG A 139 -10.96 -8.82 -7.60
C ARG A 139 -10.20 -7.66 -7.01
N GLU A 140 -9.81 -7.79 -5.75
CA GLU A 140 -9.13 -6.74 -5.01
C GLU A 140 -8.01 -7.41 -4.20
N PRO A 141 -6.76 -7.35 -4.68
CA PRO A 141 -5.62 -7.85 -3.91
C PRO A 141 -5.38 -6.96 -2.69
N THR A 142 -4.56 -7.44 -1.74
CA THR A 142 -4.25 -6.73 -0.49
C THR A 142 -2.73 -6.64 -0.33
N PRO A 143 -2.16 -5.49 0.11
CA PRO A 143 -0.74 -5.37 0.35
C PRO A 143 -0.25 -6.27 1.50
N PRO A 144 1.04 -6.66 1.53
CA PRO A 144 1.58 -7.60 2.52
C PRO A 144 1.61 -7.05 3.96
N TRP A 145 1.45 -5.73 4.15
CA TRP A 145 1.41 -5.08 5.46
C TRP A 145 -0.01 -4.93 6.03
N ASP A 146 -1.01 -5.43 5.31
CA ASP A 146 -2.40 -5.42 5.74
C ASP A 146 -2.84 -6.87 6.03
N ASP A 147 -3.60 -7.04 7.10
CA ASP A 147 -4.07 -8.35 7.57
C ASP A 147 -5.35 -8.81 6.84
N ASP A 148 -5.95 -7.92 6.03
CA ASP A 148 -7.14 -8.25 5.23
C ASP A 148 -6.85 -9.32 4.17
N HIS A 149 -7.77 -10.27 3.99
CA HIS A 149 -7.67 -11.22 2.89
C HIS A 149 -8.10 -10.59 1.56
N PRO A 150 -7.41 -10.89 0.44
CA PRO A 150 -7.76 -10.37 -0.87
C PRO A 150 -9.18 -10.82 -1.26
N ARG A 151 -9.97 -9.91 -1.85
CA ARG A 151 -11.35 -10.21 -2.26
C ARG A 151 -11.33 -11.06 -3.52
N VAL A 152 -12.05 -12.18 -3.49
CA VAL A 152 -12.20 -13.10 -4.61
C VAL A 152 -13.68 -13.27 -4.98
N ALA A 153 -13.96 -13.56 -6.24
CA ALA A 153 -15.32 -13.84 -6.72
C ALA A 153 -15.34 -14.98 -7.76
N PRO A 154 -16.42 -15.79 -7.84
CA PRO A 154 -16.47 -16.94 -8.74
C PRO A 154 -16.62 -16.59 -10.23
N ALA A 155 -17.23 -15.44 -10.53
CA ALA A 155 -17.32 -14.94 -11.90
C ALA A 155 -15.92 -14.76 -12.48
N LEU A 156 -15.73 -15.01 -13.78
CA LEU A 156 -14.49 -14.66 -14.49
C LEU A 156 -14.67 -13.37 -15.27
N GLU A 157 -13.65 -12.50 -15.25
CA GLU A 157 -13.61 -11.23 -15.97
C GLU A 157 -12.27 -11.01 -16.67
N ALA A 158 -12.30 -10.27 -17.76
CA ALA A 158 -11.14 -9.80 -18.50
C ALA A 158 -11.25 -8.27 -18.71
N ALA A 159 -10.30 -7.51 -18.18
CA ALA A 159 -10.31 -6.05 -18.24
C ALA A 159 -9.69 -5.54 -19.54
N GLY A 160 -10.30 -4.52 -20.15
CA GLY A 160 -9.81 -3.82 -21.34
C GLY A 160 -9.47 -2.35 -21.08
N GLY A 161 -9.26 -1.95 -19.83
CA GLY A 161 -8.97 -0.56 -19.43
C GLY A 161 -10.17 0.41 -19.47
N LEU A 162 -11.03 0.33 -20.50
CA LEU A 162 -12.27 1.12 -20.64
C LEU A 162 -13.54 0.26 -20.53
N CYS A 163 -13.43 -1.05 -20.73
CA CYS A 163 -14.50 -2.02 -20.50
C CYS A 163 -13.99 -3.25 -19.76
N THR A 164 -14.92 -4.11 -19.35
CA THR A 164 -14.64 -5.45 -18.83
C THR A 164 -15.57 -6.44 -19.52
N LEU A 165 -15.01 -7.56 -19.99
CA LEU A 165 -15.80 -8.74 -20.32
C LEU A 165 -16.05 -9.55 -19.05
N SER A 166 -17.27 -10.06 -18.84
CA SER A 166 -17.63 -10.86 -17.66
C SER A 166 -18.48 -12.06 -18.04
N ARG A 167 -18.16 -13.25 -17.50
CA ARG A 167 -18.97 -14.48 -17.63
C ARG A 167 -20.23 -14.49 -16.77
N ALA A 168 -20.35 -13.57 -15.81
CA ALA A 168 -21.58 -13.40 -15.03
C ALA A 168 -22.61 -12.49 -15.73
N ARG A 169 -22.36 -12.11 -16.98
CA ARG A 169 -23.18 -11.15 -17.73
C ARG A 169 -23.41 -11.64 -19.15
N SER A 170 -24.51 -11.18 -19.74
CA SER A 170 -24.83 -11.37 -21.15
C SER A 170 -25.11 -10.02 -21.80
N GLY A 171 -24.74 -9.86 -23.08
CA GLY A 171 -24.97 -8.64 -23.83
C GLY A 171 -24.07 -7.47 -23.40
N VAL A 172 -24.47 -6.25 -23.71
CA VAL A 172 -23.68 -5.03 -23.49
C VAL A 172 -24.36 -4.15 -22.43
N SER A 173 -23.56 -3.61 -21.51
CA SER A 173 -24.01 -2.73 -20.44
C SER A 173 -22.97 -1.64 -20.15
N ALA A 174 -23.34 -0.62 -19.37
CA ALA A 174 -22.42 0.43 -18.93
C ALA A 174 -22.53 0.69 -17.42
N SER A 175 -21.44 1.13 -16.79
CA SER A 175 -21.37 1.54 -15.38
C SER A 175 -21.88 2.98 -15.14
N LEU A 176 -22.71 3.46 -16.05
CA LEU A 176 -23.31 4.79 -16.12
C LEU A 176 -24.83 4.64 -16.14
N SER A 177 -25.55 5.75 -15.98
CA SER A 177 -27.01 5.80 -16.08
C SER A 177 -27.45 6.91 -17.02
N GLY A 178 -28.60 6.74 -17.67
CA GLY A 178 -29.20 7.75 -18.56
C GLY A 178 -28.59 7.75 -19.97
N GLU A 179 -28.73 8.87 -20.68
CA GLU A 179 -28.38 9.03 -22.09
C GLU A 179 -26.95 8.59 -22.43
N ARG A 180 -25.96 8.97 -21.61
CA ARG A 180 -24.55 8.57 -21.80
C ARG A 180 -24.33 7.04 -21.72
N ALA A 181 -25.15 6.33 -20.95
CA ALA A 181 -25.07 4.88 -20.88
C ALA A 181 -25.67 4.22 -22.12
N GLU A 182 -26.81 4.75 -22.60
CA GLU A 182 -27.48 4.30 -23.83
C GLU A 182 -26.60 4.54 -25.07
N GLU A 183 -25.92 5.69 -25.12
CA GLU A 183 -24.96 6.04 -26.16
C GLU A 183 -23.81 5.03 -26.22
N LEU A 184 -23.15 4.72 -25.09
CA LEU A 184 -22.06 3.74 -25.04
C LEU A 184 -22.50 2.34 -25.51
N VAL A 185 -23.68 1.90 -25.06
CA VAL A 185 -24.23 0.61 -25.49
C VAL A 185 -24.47 0.63 -27.00
N GLY A 186 -25.08 1.67 -27.55
CA GLY A 186 -25.34 1.80 -28.99
C GLY A 186 -24.08 1.94 -29.84
N MET A 187 -23.04 2.63 -29.35
CA MET A 187 -21.76 2.75 -30.04
C MET A 187 -21.03 1.40 -30.18
N THR A 188 -21.35 0.44 -29.32
CA THR A 188 -20.75 -0.90 -29.39
C THR A 188 -21.10 -1.61 -30.70
N ASP A 189 -22.29 -1.37 -31.26
CA ASP A 189 -22.71 -1.94 -32.55
C ASP A 189 -21.88 -1.42 -33.74
N LEU A 190 -21.17 -0.30 -33.56
CA LEU A 190 -20.26 0.26 -34.56
C LEU A 190 -18.86 -0.37 -34.50
N LEU A 191 -18.53 -1.06 -33.40
CA LEU A 191 -17.26 -1.73 -33.21
C LEU A 191 -17.33 -3.11 -33.88
N SER A 192 -16.39 -3.38 -34.80
CA SER A 192 -16.32 -4.65 -35.52
C SER A 192 -15.51 -5.70 -34.76
N VAL A 193 -15.83 -5.90 -33.47
CA VAL A 193 -15.11 -6.81 -32.58
C VAL A 193 -16.00 -7.98 -32.17
N GLU A 194 -15.55 -9.21 -32.46
CA GLU A 194 -16.29 -10.43 -32.11
C GLU A 194 -16.05 -10.83 -30.65
N ILE A 195 -17.10 -10.70 -29.83
CA ILE A 195 -17.08 -11.09 -28.42
C ILE A 195 -17.23 -12.61 -28.30
N PRO A 196 -16.34 -13.31 -27.55
CA PRO A 196 -16.46 -14.75 -27.31
C PRO A 196 -17.80 -15.15 -26.68
N GLU A 197 -18.29 -16.35 -27.01
CA GLU A 197 -19.55 -16.88 -26.47
C GLU A 197 -19.48 -16.96 -24.93
N GLY A 198 -20.57 -16.58 -24.25
CA GLY A 198 -20.64 -16.61 -22.79
C GLY A 198 -20.05 -15.40 -22.07
N TRP A 199 -19.55 -14.39 -22.81
CA TRP A 199 -19.04 -13.15 -22.22
C TRP A 199 -19.95 -11.95 -22.52
N GLY A 200 -20.29 -11.18 -21.48
CA GLY A 200 -20.97 -9.89 -21.60
C GLY A 200 -20.02 -8.71 -21.43
N VAL A 201 -20.27 -7.62 -22.16
CA VAL A 201 -19.49 -6.37 -22.10
C VAL A 201 -20.05 -5.43 -21.03
N ARG A 202 -19.16 -4.83 -20.25
CA ARG A 202 -19.47 -3.71 -19.37
C ARG A 202 -18.53 -2.55 -19.66
N TRP A 203 -19.04 -1.47 -20.23
CA TRP A 203 -18.31 -0.21 -20.39
C TRP A 203 -18.19 0.54 -19.06
N HIS A 204 -17.03 1.12 -18.81
CA HIS A 204 -16.76 1.93 -17.62
C HIS A 204 -16.88 3.42 -17.91
N ARG A 205 -16.96 4.24 -16.85
CA ARG A 205 -17.14 5.69 -16.97
C ARG A 205 -16.15 6.39 -17.94
N PRO A 206 -14.84 6.09 -17.95
CA PRO A 206 -13.90 6.74 -18.86
C PRO A 206 -14.20 6.51 -20.34
N ALA A 207 -14.91 5.43 -20.70
CA ALA A 207 -15.30 5.16 -22.08
C ALA A 207 -16.23 6.23 -22.67
N ALA A 208 -17.00 6.93 -21.82
CA ALA A 208 -17.92 7.99 -22.26
C ALA A 208 -17.21 9.23 -22.82
N ASP A 209 -15.91 9.35 -22.57
CA ASP A 209 -15.07 10.42 -23.09
C ASP A 209 -14.08 9.89 -24.16
N ALA A 210 -14.16 8.61 -24.52
CA ALA A 210 -13.31 7.94 -25.51
C ALA A 210 -13.89 8.04 -26.93
N ASP A 211 -13.01 8.05 -27.93
CA ASP A 211 -13.43 7.91 -29.32
C ASP A 211 -13.64 6.42 -29.71
N LEU A 212 -14.21 6.18 -30.90
CA LEU A 212 -14.49 4.83 -31.38
C LEU A 212 -13.22 3.98 -31.55
N GLU A 213 -12.07 4.60 -31.81
CA GLU A 213 -10.80 3.88 -31.95
C GLU A 213 -10.34 3.37 -30.58
N ALA A 214 -10.29 4.22 -29.56
CA ALA A 214 -9.95 3.85 -28.19
C ALA A 214 -10.93 2.83 -27.60
N MET A 215 -12.24 2.97 -27.90
CA MET A 215 -13.24 1.96 -27.54
C MET A 215 -12.97 0.62 -28.24
N GLY A 216 -12.68 0.65 -29.54
CA GLY A 216 -12.31 -0.55 -30.31
C GLY A 216 -11.13 -1.28 -29.69
N THR A 217 -10.02 -0.59 -29.44
CA THR A 217 -8.83 -1.12 -28.79
C THR A 217 -9.15 -1.74 -27.43
N ALA A 218 -9.89 -1.01 -26.57
CA ALA A 218 -10.25 -1.52 -25.25
C ALA A 218 -11.08 -2.83 -25.31
N LEU A 219 -12.01 -2.93 -26.27
CA LEU A 219 -12.81 -4.13 -26.45
C LEU A 219 -11.97 -5.30 -27.02
N GLU A 220 -11.10 -5.02 -27.98
CA GLU A 220 -10.15 -6.00 -28.54
C GLU A 220 -9.22 -6.55 -27.45
N ASP A 221 -8.64 -5.68 -26.61
CA ASP A 221 -7.78 -6.07 -25.51
C ASP A 221 -8.51 -6.97 -24.50
N ALA A 222 -9.76 -6.63 -24.17
CA ALA A 222 -10.58 -7.45 -23.29
C ALA A 222 -10.87 -8.84 -23.90
N VAL A 223 -11.11 -8.91 -25.21
CA VAL A 223 -11.31 -10.18 -25.94
C VAL A 223 -10.04 -11.01 -25.96
N VAL A 224 -8.87 -10.40 -26.19
CA VAL A 224 -7.57 -11.09 -26.13
C VAL A 224 -7.37 -11.70 -24.74
N ARG A 225 -7.52 -10.91 -23.68
CA ARG A 225 -7.37 -11.39 -22.30
C ARG A 225 -8.39 -12.47 -21.92
N ALA A 226 -9.63 -12.37 -22.40
CA ALA A 226 -10.63 -13.41 -22.19
C ALA A 226 -10.22 -14.74 -22.84
N ARG A 227 -9.70 -14.70 -24.08
CA ARG A 227 -9.20 -15.90 -24.78
C ARG A 227 -7.96 -16.47 -24.13
N GLU A 228 -7.03 -15.63 -23.68
CA GLU A 228 -5.84 -16.06 -22.93
C GLU A 228 -6.24 -16.76 -21.63
N LEU A 229 -7.24 -16.24 -20.93
CA LEU A 229 -7.77 -16.88 -19.73
C LEU A 229 -8.44 -18.22 -20.06
N GLU A 230 -9.21 -18.31 -21.14
CA GLU A 230 -9.79 -19.59 -21.60
C GLU A 230 -8.72 -20.62 -21.95
N VAL A 231 -7.64 -20.21 -22.62
CA VAL A 231 -6.50 -21.08 -22.92
C VAL A 231 -5.79 -21.53 -21.64
N ALA A 232 -5.55 -20.62 -20.70
CA ALA A 232 -4.91 -20.94 -19.42
C ALA A 232 -5.74 -21.93 -18.58
N LEU A 233 -7.06 -21.91 -18.73
CA LEU A 233 -7.99 -22.79 -18.01
C LEU A 233 -8.40 -24.05 -18.80
N ALA A 234 -7.90 -24.24 -20.02
CA ALA A 234 -8.38 -25.31 -20.91
C ALA A 234 -8.13 -26.72 -20.37
N ASP A 235 -7.05 -26.93 -19.62
CA ASP A 235 -6.70 -28.21 -19.00
C ASP A 235 -7.33 -28.38 -17.60
N ALA A 236 -7.96 -27.33 -17.05
CA ALA A 236 -8.60 -27.39 -15.75
C ALA A 236 -9.98 -28.05 -15.86
N PRO A 237 -10.37 -28.92 -14.91
CA PRO A 237 -11.69 -29.53 -14.91
C PRO A 237 -12.79 -28.46 -14.77
N ASP A 238 -13.99 -28.76 -15.28
CA ASP A 238 -15.16 -27.87 -15.17
C ASP A 238 -15.57 -27.64 -13.70
N SER A 239 -15.42 -28.67 -12.86
CA SER A 239 -15.62 -28.58 -11.42
C SER A 239 -14.31 -28.21 -10.70
N PRO A 240 -14.34 -27.32 -9.70
CA PRO A 240 -13.13 -26.91 -8.97
C PRO A 240 -12.41 -28.08 -8.30
N GLY A 241 -11.08 -28.14 -8.49
CA GLY A 241 -10.18 -29.16 -7.97
C GLY A 241 -9.71 -28.90 -6.53
N GLU A 242 -8.50 -29.35 -6.20
CA GLU A 242 -7.85 -29.01 -4.92
C GLU A 242 -7.37 -27.54 -4.95
N PRO A 243 -7.29 -26.87 -3.78
CA PRO A 243 -6.84 -25.49 -3.70
C PRO A 243 -5.50 -25.26 -4.39
N GLY A 244 -5.47 -24.32 -5.34
CA GLY A 244 -4.27 -24.06 -6.12
C GLY A 244 -4.47 -23.02 -7.22
N ARG A 245 -3.36 -22.45 -7.66
CA ARG A 245 -3.32 -21.41 -8.69
C ARG A 245 -3.47 -22.01 -10.08
N LEU A 246 -4.38 -21.46 -10.87
CA LEU A 246 -4.65 -21.89 -12.24
C LEU A 246 -4.12 -20.91 -13.29
N ALA A 247 -4.30 -19.61 -13.09
CA ALA A 247 -3.88 -18.58 -14.04
C ALA A 247 -3.45 -17.29 -13.33
N VAL A 248 -2.50 -16.56 -13.94
CA VAL A 248 -2.02 -15.25 -13.46
C VAL A 248 -1.91 -14.32 -14.69
N PRO A 249 -3.02 -13.71 -15.13
CA PRO A 249 -3.03 -12.90 -16.34
C PRO A 249 -2.39 -11.52 -16.16
N GLU A 250 -2.40 -10.98 -14.94
CA GLU A 250 -1.83 -9.68 -14.61
C GLU A 250 -0.75 -9.83 -13.54
N ARG A 251 0.15 -8.85 -13.47
CA ARG A 251 1.11 -8.71 -12.37
C ARG A 251 0.61 -7.62 -11.42
N THR A 252 0.73 -7.84 -10.12
CA THR A 252 0.51 -6.81 -9.08
C THR A 252 1.80 -6.64 -8.29
N VAL A 253 2.18 -5.38 -8.07
CA VAL A 253 3.31 -4.97 -7.23
C VAL A 253 2.85 -3.91 -6.25
N TRP A 254 3.25 -4.04 -5.00
CA TRP A 254 3.00 -3.08 -3.93
C TRP A 254 4.20 -2.20 -3.68
N LEU A 255 3.98 -0.89 -3.62
CA LEU A 255 4.98 0.10 -3.25
C LEU A 255 4.60 0.73 -1.91
N TRP A 256 5.44 0.58 -0.90
CA TRP A 256 5.34 1.35 0.34
C TRP A 256 6.21 2.59 0.24
N PHE A 257 5.65 3.75 0.58
CA PHE A 257 6.42 5.00 0.61
C PHE A 257 6.71 5.41 2.04
N GLY A 258 7.97 5.34 2.44
CA GLY A 258 8.44 5.96 3.66
C GLY A 258 8.42 7.50 3.60
N ARG A 259 8.88 8.13 4.67
CA ARG A 259 8.87 9.59 4.79
C ARG A 259 9.67 10.27 3.69
N GLU A 260 10.89 9.82 3.38
CA GLU A 260 11.72 10.45 2.33
C GLU A 260 11.04 10.31 0.97
N SER A 261 10.47 9.14 0.67
CA SER A 261 9.69 8.90 -0.55
C SER A 261 8.51 9.87 -0.68
N ARG A 262 7.76 10.12 0.40
CA ARG A 262 6.63 11.07 0.40
C ARG A 262 7.08 12.50 0.17
N PHE A 263 8.21 12.90 0.74
CA PHE A 263 8.78 14.24 0.51
C PHE A 263 9.35 14.38 -0.90
N ALA A 264 9.95 13.32 -1.47
CA ALA A 264 10.33 13.31 -2.88
C ALA A 264 9.11 13.46 -3.80
N LEU A 265 7.98 12.82 -3.47
CA LEU A 265 6.71 13.00 -4.17
C LEU A 265 6.14 14.41 -4.00
N ASP A 266 6.26 15.03 -2.82
CA ASP A 266 5.90 16.45 -2.60
C ASP A 266 6.71 17.36 -3.54
N ASP A 267 8.01 17.10 -3.70
CA ASP A 267 8.89 17.88 -4.59
C ASP A 267 8.48 17.74 -6.06
N ARG A 268 8.12 16.52 -6.50
CA ARG A 268 7.57 16.31 -7.85
C ARG A 268 6.26 17.06 -8.05
N ARG A 269 5.35 17.00 -7.06
CA ARG A 269 4.07 17.72 -7.12
C ARG A 269 4.27 19.24 -7.17
N ARG A 270 5.23 19.76 -6.41
CA ARG A 270 5.55 21.20 -6.36
C ARG A 270 5.95 21.78 -7.71
N ALA A 271 6.46 20.96 -8.62
CA ALA A 271 6.80 21.40 -9.98
C ALA A 271 5.56 21.76 -10.83
N VAL A 272 4.36 21.32 -10.44
CA VAL A 272 3.12 21.51 -11.21
C VAL A 272 1.98 22.16 -10.42
N GLU A 273 2.01 22.11 -9.08
CA GLU A 273 0.92 22.60 -8.23
C GLU A 273 1.45 23.12 -6.88
N SER A 274 0.77 24.11 -6.31
CA SER A 274 1.03 24.60 -4.96
C SER A 274 0.98 23.47 -3.94
N THR A 275 2.09 23.21 -3.25
CA THR A 275 2.23 22.04 -2.39
C THR A 275 2.67 22.43 -0.97
N MET A 276 1.88 22.11 0.04
CA MET A 276 2.27 22.27 1.44
C MET A 276 3.45 21.34 1.79
N PRO A 277 4.49 21.76 2.54
CA PRO A 277 5.50 20.87 3.08
C PRO A 277 4.85 19.70 3.85
N GLY A 278 5.21 18.46 3.51
CA GLY A 278 4.60 17.27 4.07
C GLY A 278 3.16 17.03 3.61
N HIS A 279 2.84 17.38 2.36
CA HIS A 279 1.54 17.16 1.73
C HIS A 279 1.15 15.69 1.82
N HIS A 280 1.94 14.79 1.21
CA HIS A 280 1.61 13.37 1.20
C HIS A 280 1.69 12.76 2.60
N ARG A 281 2.66 13.19 3.41
CA ARG A 281 2.77 12.78 4.83
C ARG A 281 1.48 13.06 5.61
N THR A 282 0.89 14.24 5.41
CA THR A 282 -0.35 14.64 6.10
C THR A 282 -1.55 13.91 5.54
N LYS A 283 -1.67 13.81 4.20
CA LYS A 283 -2.77 13.10 3.55
C LYS A 283 -2.80 11.60 3.84
N ALA A 284 -1.64 11.00 4.07
CA ALA A 284 -1.52 9.59 4.48
C ALA A 284 -2.15 9.33 5.85
N ALA A 285 -2.28 10.34 6.72
CA ALA A 285 -2.81 10.17 8.07
C ALA A 285 -4.30 9.89 8.11
N ASP A 286 -5.11 10.66 7.36
CA ASP A 286 -6.57 10.51 7.38
C ASP A 286 -7.27 11.18 6.17
N ARG A 287 -8.54 10.83 5.92
CA ARG A 287 -9.38 11.47 4.88
C ARG A 287 -9.63 12.94 5.23
N ALA A 288 -9.88 13.25 6.50
CA ALA A 288 -10.07 14.61 6.96
C ALA A 288 -8.78 15.43 6.82
N ALA A 289 -7.62 14.81 7.05
CA ALA A 289 -6.33 15.44 6.80
C ALA A 289 -6.14 15.78 5.31
N SER A 290 -6.60 14.90 4.41
CA SER A 290 -6.59 15.17 2.96
C SER A 290 -7.40 16.41 2.59
N ALA A 291 -8.63 16.52 3.10
CA ALA A 291 -9.49 17.69 2.86
C ALA A 291 -8.88 18.98 3.45
N ALA A 292 -8.23 18.90 4.61
CA ALA A 292 -7.58 20.05 5.24
C ALA A 292 -6.37 20.54 4.44
N VAL A 293 -5.56 19.62 3.89
CA VAL A 293 -4.45 19.98 2.98
C VAL A 293 -4.99 20.65 1.71
N ASP A 294 -6.02 20.09 1.09
CA ASP A 294 -6.62 20.69 -0.12
C ASP A 294 -7.16 22.10 0.17
N PHE A 295 -7.81 22.30 1.32
CA PHE A 295 -8.25 23.63 1.75
C PHE A 295 -7.09 24.59 1.98
N ALA A 296 -6.06 24.15 2.72
CA ALA A 296 -4.89 24.99 2.99
C ALA A 296 -4.25 25.42 1.68
N GLU A 297 -4.03 24.49 0.73
CA GLU A 297 -3.42 24.78 -0.56
C GLU A 297 -4.24 25.76 -1.40
N ALA A 298 -5.57 25.58 -1.43
CA ALA A 298 -6.47 26.47 -2.15
C ALA A 298 -6.49 27.91 -1.57
N VAL A 299 -6.35 28.06 -0.24
CA VAL A 299 -6.39 29.37 0.43
C VAL A 299 -5.04 30.08 0.40
N CYS A 300 -3.96 29.33 0.63
CA CYS A 300 -2.61 29.88 0.76
C CYS A 300 -1.92 30.07 -0.60
N GLY A 301 -2.27 29.29 -1.62
CA GLY A 301 -1.66 29.37 -2.94
C GLY A 301 -0.17 29.03 -2.95
N ALA A 302 0.52 29.36 -4.04
CA ALA A 302 1.94 29.00 -4.25
C ALA A 302 2.90 29.68 -3.27
N ASP A 303 2.66 30.96 -2.95
CA ASP A 303 3.53 31.75 -2.07
C ASP A 303 3.22 31.56 -0.58
N GLY A 304 2.20 30.76 -0.24
CA GLY A 304 1.73 30.60 1.12
C GLY A 304 2.45 29.52 1.93
N PHE A 305 3.39 28.80 1.31
CA PHE A 305 4.10 27.68 1.92
C PHE A 305 5.61 27.76 1.72
N ASP A 306 6.30 28.30 2.73
CA ASP A 306 7.75 28.25 2.84
C ASP A 306 8.15 27.50 4.12
N GLY A 307 9.22 26.69 4.04
CA GLY A 307 9.87 26.11 5.22
C GLY A 307 9.66 24.61 5.43
N GLU A 308 9.89 24.15 6.67
CA GLU A 308 9.83 22.75 7.07
C GLU A 308 8.38 22.27 7.29
N PHE A 309 8.21 20.95 7.36
CA PHE A 309 6.92 20.32 7.70
C PHE A 309 6.35 20.91 9.01
N PRO A 310 5.13 21.49 9.00
CA PRO A 310 4.55 22.15 10.17
C PRO A 310 3.98 21.13 11.17
N PHE A 311 4.86 20.33 11.78
CA PHE A 311 4.49 19.21 12.64
C PHE A 311 3.49 19.60 13.73
N ASP A 312 3.73 20.72 14.44
CA ASP A 312 2.86 21.11 15.55
C ASP A 312 1.42 21.39 15.09
N ALA A 313 1.25 22.07 13.95
CA ALA A 313 -0.06 22.38 13.41
C ALA A 313 -0.78 21.11 12.93
N VAL A 314 -0.06 20.24 12.22
CA VAL A 314 -0.62 18.99 11.68
C VAL A 314 -0.99 18.02 12.80
N SER A 315 -0.06 17.73 13.71
CA SER A 315 -0.29 16.72 14.75
C SER A 315 -1.30 17.15 15.82
N ARG A 316 -1.55 18.46 16.02
CA ARG A 316 -2.66 18.92 16.89
C ARG A 316 -4.04 18.51 16.37
N GLN A 317 -4.18 18.36 15.06
CA GLN A 317 -5.45 18.06 14.40
C GLN A 317 -5.52 16.61 13.89
N PHE A 318 -4.39 16.07 13.47
CA PHE A 318 -4.26 14.79 12.76
C PHE A 318 -3.04 13.98 13.24
N GLY A 319 -2.68 14.09 14.51
CA GLY A 319 -1.64 13.30 15.13
C GLY A 319 -1.97 12.98 16.59
N PRO A 320 -1.05 12.32 17.30
CA PRO A 320 -1.31 11.89 18.65
C PRO A 320 -1.24 13.05 19.66
N LEU A 321 -2.13 13.02 20.64
CA LEU A 321 -2.22 13.98 21.74
C LEU A 321 -1.90 13.29 23.08
N GLU A 322 -1.59 14.09 24.10
CA GLU A 322 -1.39 13.58 25.46
C GLU A 322 -2.67 12.90 25.97
N GLY A 323 -2.50 11.71 26.56
CA GLY A 323 -3.58 10.83 27.01
C GLY A 323 -4.11 9.88 25.94
N ASP A 324 -3.70 10.03 24.67
CA ASP A 324 -4.10 9.09 23.62
C ASP A 324 -3.40 7.75 23.80
N ARG A 325 -4.06 6.70 23.30
CA ARG A 325 -3.51 5.35 23.23
C ARG A 325 -2.93 5.13 21.83
N LEU A 326 -1.62 4.99 21.75
CA LEU A 326 -0.89 4.89 20.48
C LEU A 326 -0.30 3.50 20.30
N GLU A 327 -0.56 2.89 19.14
CA GLU A 327 0.06 1.63 18.73
C GLU A 327 1.44 1.84 18.11
N ILE A 328 2.35 0.89 18.30
CA ILE A 328 3.64 0.87 17.59
C ILE A 328 3.51 -0.12 16.43
N GLY A 329 3.29 0.40 15.22
CA GLY A 329 3.27 -0.35 13.97
C GLY A 329 4.71 -0.59 13.49
N HIS A 330 5.18 -1.82 13.66
CA HIS A 330 6.54 -2.24 13.38
C HIS A 330 6.57 -3.00 12.05
N GLY A 331 6.83 -2.26 10.96
CA GLY A 331 6.99 -2.83 9.63
C GLY A 331 8.30 -3.62 9.52
N LYS A 332 8.29 -4.68 8.72
CA LYS A 332 9.46 -5.49 8.39
C LYS A 332 9.82 -5.33 6.90
N PRO A 333 11.11 -5.44 6.53
CA PRO A 333 11.54 -5.37 5.12
C PRO A 333 10.87 -6.39 4.20
N ASP A 334 10.37 -7.51 4.73
CA ASP A 334 9.60 -8.50 3.97
C ASP A 334 8.13 -8.13 3.75
N GLY A 335 7.71 -6.94 4.18
CA GLY A 335 6.37 -6.39 3.96
C GLY A 335 5.41 -6.61 5.11
N ARG A 336 5.72 -7.47 6.09
CA ARG A 336 4.83 -7.69 7.24
C ARG A 336 4.76 -6.44 8.13
N LEU A 337 3.59 -6.19 8.71
CA LEU A 337 3.39 -5.18 9.74
C LEU A 337 3.02 -5.87 11.06
N LEU A 338 3.85 -5.69 12.08
CA LEU A 338 3.62 -6.27 13.41
C LEU A 338 3.18 -5.19 14.39
N SER A 339 2.23 -5.50 15.26
CA SER A 339 1.93 -4.68 16.42
C SER A 339 2.88 -5.01 17.57
N LEU A 340 3.64 -4.03 18.06
CA LEU A 340 4.37 -4.18 19.33
C LEU A 340 3.49 -3.84 20.55
N GLY A 341 2.18 -3.70 20.34
CA GLY A 341 1.23 -3.25 21.35
C GLY A 341 1.13 -1.73 21.46
N SER A 342 0.17 -1.28 22.27
CA SER A 342 -0.11 0.15 22.47
C SER A 342 0.41 0.68 23.81
N GLY A 343 0.72 1.97 23.86
CA GLY A 343 1.02 2.71 25.09
C GLY A 343 0.19 3.98 25.23
N GLU A 344 0.31 4.66 26.36
CA GLU A 344 -0.28 5.98 26.60
C GLU A 344 0.73 7.07 26.28
N VAL A 345 0.31 8.09 25.54
CA VAL A 345 1.13 9.27 25.25
C VAL A 345 1.15 10.17 26.47
N THR A 346 2.29 10.26 27.15
CA THR A 346 2.42 11.01 28.42
C THR A 346 2.97 12.42 28.25
N ASP A 347 3.58 12.73 27.11
CA ASP A 347 4.16 14.05 26.80
C ASP A 347 4.22 14.27 25.29
N ARG A 348 3.90 15.49 24.85
CA ARG A 348 4.00 15.93 23.45
C ARG A 348 4.75 17.26 23.32
N ASP A 349 5.88 17.22 22.64
CA ASP A 349 6.66 18.40 22.25
C ASP A 349 6.23 18.90 20.85
N PRO A 350 5.82 20.18 20.72
CA PRO A 350 5.59 20.84 19.43
C PRO A 350 6.72 20.68 18.39
N ALA A 351 7.95 20.45 18.83
CA ALA A 351 9.11 20.25 17.98
C ALA A 351 9.17 18.87 17.29
N GLY A 352 8.17 18.00 17.47
CA GLY A 352 8.11 16.70 16.78
C GLY A 352 8.34 15.48 17.64
N THR A 353 8.32 15.60 18.98
CA THR A 353 8.64 14.49 19.88
C THR A 353 7.43 14.10 20.71
N ILE A 354 7.20 12.80 20.90
CA ILE A 354 6.24 12.27 21.86
C ILE A 354 6.91 11.27 22.80
N THR A 355 6.41 11.18 24.03
CA THR A 355 6.79 10.12 24.98
C THR A 355 5.62 9.17 25.14
N LEU A 356 5.90 7.88 24.97
CA LEU A 356 4.94 6.79 25.09
C LEU A 356 5.32 5.89 26.27
N GLU A 357 4.39 5.62 27.17
CA GLU A 357 4.58 4.69 28.30
C GLU A 357 3.76 3.42 28.13
N ARG A 358 4.40 2.27 28.37
CA ARG A 358 3.74 0.95 28.35
C ARG A 358 4.05 0.19 29.64
N SER A 359 3.02 -0.32 30.29
CA SER A 359 3.20 -1.26 31.41
C SER A 359 3.57 -2.64 30.88
N MET A 360 4.64 -3.19 31.43
CA MET A 360 5.18 -4.47 31.02
C MET A 360 4.64 -5.59 31.92
N ARG A 361 4.28 -6.71 31.29
CA ARG A 361 3.95 -7.94 32.01
C ARG A 361 5.23 -8.71 32.29
N GLY A 362 5.39 -9.21 33.51
CA GLY A 362 6.54 -10.02 33.88
C GLY A 362 6.64 -11.33 33.09
N GLY A 363 7.83 -11.92 33.08
CA GLY A 363 8.15 -13.17 32.40
C GLY A 363 9.15 -12.98 31.26
N GLY A 364 10.22 -13.76 31.29
CA GLY A 364 11.33 -13.66 30.34
C GLY A 364 12.36 -12.59 30.70
N THR A 365 13.17 -12.20 29.72
CA THR A 365 14.19 -11.15 29.80
C THR A 365 13.96 -10.14 28.69
N TYR A 366 14.41 -8.89 28.87
CA TYR A 366 14.50 -7.97 27.75
C TYR A 366 15.60 -8.43 26.79
N ASP A 367 15.24 -8.60 25.52
CA ASP A 367 16.15 -9.07 24.47
C ASP A 367 17.36 -8.15 24.35
N ALA A 368 18.52 -8.76 24.06
CA ALA A 368 19.86 -8.17 24.08
C ALA A 368 20.34 -7.59 25.44
N LEU A 369 19.47 -7.05 26.28
CA LEU A 369 19.84 -6.48 27.59
C LEU A 369 20.12 -7.55 28.66
N GLY A 370 19.55 -8.75 28.54
CA GLY A 370 19.76 -9.85 29.49
C GLY A 370 19.16 -9.61 30.90
N VAL A 371 18.34 -8.57 31.06
CA VAL A 371 17.73 -8.19 32.34
C VAL A 371 16.34 -8.83 32.48
N PRO A 372 15.97 -9.40 33.65
CA PRO A 372 14.65 -9.97 33.88
C PRO A 372 13.53 -8.96 33.66
N LYS A 373 12.46 -9.40 33.00
CA LYS A 373 11.23 -8.63 32.84
C LYS A 373 10.30 -8.90 34.01
N GLU A 374 9.96 -7.86 34.76
CA GLU A 374 9.18 -7.98 36.00
C GLU A 374 7.81 -7.31 35.84
N ALA A 375 6.83 -7.80 36.60
CA ALA A 375 5.51 -7.18 36.62
C ALA A 375 5.60 -5.85 37.37
N GLY A 376 5.18 -4.76 36.72
CA GLY A 376 5.36 -3.40 37.25
C GLY A 376 6.42 -2.60 36.50
N ASP A 377 7.28 -3.27 35.72
CA ASP A 377 8.20 -2.58 34.82
C ASP A 377 7.44 -1.66 33.83
N VAL A 378 8.04 -0.52 33.50
CA VAL A 378 7.53 0.45 32.53
C VAL A 378 8.52 0.63 31.40
N ALA A 379 8.05 0.54 30.16
CA ALA A 379 8.80 0.90 28.97
C ALA A 379 8.47 2.33 28.55
N VAL A 380 9.44 3.25 28.68
CA VAL A 380 9.32 4.65 28.27
C VAL A 380 9.99 4.82 26.92
N THR A 381 9.21 5.05 25.88
CA THR A 381 9.70 5.17 24.50
C THR A 381 9.55 6.60 24.00
N LYS A 382 10.60 7.16 23.39
CA LYS A 382 10.56 8.53 22.84
C LYS A 382 10.62 8.50 21.33
N PHE A 383 9.55 8.89 20.67
CA PHE A 383 9.52 8.98 19.21
C PHE A 383 9.72 10.42 18.77
N ARG A 384 10.50 10.61 17.70
CA ARG A 384 10.65 11.92 17.05
C ARG A 384 10.36 11.78 15.57
N GLU A 385 9.41 12.56 15.07
CA GLU A 385 9.01 12.58 13.67
C GLU A 385 10.23 12.70 12.74
N GLY A 386 10.30 11.81 11.75
CA GLY A 386 11.37 11.75 10.75
C GLY A 386 12.72 11.25 11.26
N ARG A 387 12.80 10.76 12.50
CA ARG A 387 14.03 10.17 13.04
C ARG A 387 14.19 8.73 12.56
N TRP A 388 15.43 8.38 12.20
CA TRP A 388 15.88 7.04 11.80
C TRP A 388 16.09 6.06 12.98
N TRP A 389 15.69 6.45 14.18
CA TRP A 389 15.83 5.63 15.37
C TRP A 389 14.95 6.14 16.50
N TYR A 390 14.64 5.28 17.47
CA TYR A 390 13.96 5.68 18.70
C TYR A 390 14.45 4.86 19.91
N PRO A 391 14.64 5.47 21.09
CA PRO A 391 15.00 4.77 22.30
C PRO A 391 13.76 4.32 23.10
N THR A 392 13.82 3.12 23.66
CA THR A 392 12.97 2.62 24.72
C THR A 392 13.82 2.39 25.97
N THR A 393 13.52 3.10 27.05
CA THR A 393 14.14 2.88 28.36
C THR A 393 13.22 2.07 29.25
N TYR A 394 13.71 0.95 29.75
CA TYR A 394 12.99 0.11 30.68
C TYR A 394 13.29 0.54 32.11
N ARG A 395 12.27 0.65 32.94
CA ARG A 395 12.37 1.00 34.37
C ARG A 395 11.62 -0.02 35.21
N ASP A 396 12.11 -0.31 36.41
CA ASP A 396 11.37 -1.09 37.41
C ASP A 396 10.25 -0.26 38.07
N ASP A 397 9.54 -0.89 39.01
CA ASP A 397 8.44 -0.28 39.78
C ASP A 397 8.90 0.84 40.73
N GLU A 398 10.19 0.87 41.08
CA GLU A 398 10.85 1.95 41.84
C GLU A 398 11.36 3.09 40.94
N GLY A 399 11.30 2.92 39.62
CA GLY A 399 11.74 3.89 38.62
C GLY A 399 13.23 3.81 38.25
N THR A 400 13.95 2.79 38.70
CA THR A 400 15.36 2.54 38.38
C THR A 400 15.49 2.02 36.95
N THR A 401 16.43 2.58 36.19
CA THR A 401 16.68 2.16 34.80
C THR A 401 17.28 0.76 34.73
N LYS A 402 16.61 -0.13 34.00
CA LYS A 402 17.02 -1.51 33.68
C LYS A 402 17.79 -1.62 32.36
N GLY A 403 17.84 -0.54 31.58
CA GLY A 403 18.57 -0.47 30.31
C GLY A 403 17.83 0.36 29.28
N THR A 404 18.51 0.66 28.19
CA THR A 404 17.94 1.37 27.03
C THR A 404 18.19 0.55 25.77
N TYR A 405 17.14 0.33 25.00
CA TYR A 405 17.17 -0.29 23.69
C TYR A 405 16.87 0.78 22.65
N VAL A 406 17.67 0.91 21.61
CA VAL A 406 17.52 1.91 20.56
C VAL A 406 17.36 1.22 19.23
N ASN A 407 16.14 1.27 18.69
CA ASN A 407 15.83 0.66 17.42
C ASN A 407 16.27 1.56 16.27
N VAL A 408 16.94 1.02 15.25
CA VAL A 408 17.25 1.73 14.01
C VAL A 408 16.24 1.31 12.94
N CYS A 409 15.59 2.30 12.36
CA CYS A 409 14.47 2.11 11.44
C CYS A 409 14.51 3.15 10.33
N THR A 410 13.63 3.03 9.33
CA THR A 410 13.34 4.13 8.42
C THR A 410 12.81 5.35 9.19
N PRO A 411 12.81 6.56 8.62
CA PRO A 411 12.28 7.74 9.28
C PRO A 411 10.85 7.50 9.77
N LEU A 412 10.66 7.49 11.08
CA LEU A 412 9.38 7.18 11.68
C LEU A 412 8.38 8.33 11.52
N GLU A 413 7.10 7.98 11.44
CA GLU A 413 6.00 8.92 11.26
C GLU A 413 4.94 8.70 12.34
N LEU A 414 4.54 9.80 12.99
CA LEU A 414 3.53 9.85 14.05
C LEU A 414 2.14 10.10 13.46
N PHE A 415 1.34 9.04 13.33
CA PHE A 415 -0.06 9.09 12.90
C PHE A 415 -1.01 9.19 14.11
N PRO A 416 -2.30 9.50 13.91
CA PRO A 416 -3.26 9.64 15.02
C PRO A 416 -3.26 8.43 15.96
N ASP A 417 -3.31 7.23 15.40
CA ASP A 417 -3.55 6.00 16.17
C ASP A 417 -2.32 5.09 16.27
N ASN A 418 -1.24 5.42 15.53
CA ASN A 418 -0.01 4.63 15.57
C ASN A 418 1.25 5.44 15.21
N VAL A 419 2.40 4.92 15.60
CA VAL A 419 3.69 5.24 14.99
C VAL A 419 3.97 4.20 13.90
N ARG A 420 4.40 4.62 12.72
CA ARG A 420 4.85 3.68 11.66
C ARG A 420 6.30 3.94 11.23
N TYR A 421 6.99 2.84 10.94
CA TYR A 421 8.31 2.78 10.33
C TYR A 421 8.54 1.35 9.82
N VAL A 422 9.59 1.15 9.02
CA VAL A 422 10.14 -0.17 8.73
C VAL A 422 11.42 -0.36 9.53
N ASP A 423 11.46 -1.44 10.30
CA ASP A 423 12.61 -1.88 11.08
C ASP A 423 13.77 -2.31 10.18
N LEU A 424 15.00 -1.99 10.57
CA LEU A 424 16.20 -2.29 9.78
C LEU A 424 17.12 -3.29 10.48
N TYR A 425 16.56 -4.12 11.38
CA TYR A 425 17.19 -5.21 12.16
C TYR A 425 18.31 -4.80 13.11
N VAL A 426 19.10 -3.77 12.80
CA VAL A 426 20.22 -3.32 13.63
C VAL A 426 19.72 -2.44 14.78
N ASP A 427 20.20 -2.73 15.99
CA ASP A 427 19.85 -1.97 17.19
C ASP A 427 21.09 -1.54 17.97
N VAL A 428 20.91 -0.57 18.86
CA VAL A 428 21.93 -0.16 19.83
C VAL A 428 21.39 -0.32 21.23
N ILE A 429 22.06 -1.09 22.07
CA ILE A 429 21.67 -1.25 23.47
C ILE A 429 22.63 -0.53 24.40
N ARG A 430 22.09 -0.08 25.53
CA ARG A 430 22.82 0.41 26.68
C ARG A 430 22.40 -0.37 27.91
N THR A 431 23.31 -1.17 28.44
CA THR A 431 23.10 -2.01 29.61
C THR A 431 23.07 -1.18 30.91
N PRO A 432 22.57 -1.73 32.03
CA PRO A 432 22.54 -1.04 33.33
C PRO A 432 23.91 -0.54 33.83
N ASP A 433 24.99 -1.27 33.53
CA ASP A 433 26.37 -0.90 33.89
C ASP A 433 26.97 0.17 32.94
N GLY A 434 26.21 0.57 31.92
CA GLY A 434 26.54 1.66 31.02
C GLY A 434 27.33 1.25 29.77
N ALA A 435 27.58 -0.03 29.56
CA ALA A 435 28.15 -0.51 28.29
C ALA A 435 27.16 -0.26 27.15
N VAL A 436 27.68 0.10 25.98
CA VAL A 436 26.90 0.36 24.78
C VAL A 436 27.43 -0.54 23.67
N GLU A 437 26.53 -1.22 22.98
CA GLU A 437 26.89 -2.11 21.87
C GLU A 437 25.84 -2.08 20.78
N ILE A 438 26.29 -2.33 19.55
CA ILE A 438 25.43 -2.53 18.38
C ILE A 438 25.18 -4.02 18.22
N VAL A 439 23.92 -4.41 18.12
CA VAL A 439 23.47 -5.80 17.99
C VAL A 439 22.84 -6.04 16.61
N ASP A 440 22.74 -7.31 16.23
CA ASP A 440 22.00 -7.77 15.04
C ASP A 440 22.47 -7.24 13.67
N ARG A 441 23.73 -6.82 13.58
CA ARG A 441 24.39 -6.48 12.30
C ARG A 441 24.31 -7.60 11.27
N ALA A 442 24.44 -8.85 11.72
CA ALA A 442 24.39 -10.02 10.84
C ALA A 442 22.98 -10.23 10.23
N GLU A 443 21.92 -9.84 10.94
CA GLU A 443 20.55 -9.91 10.41
C GLU A 443 20.34 -8.87 9.31
N LEU A 444 20.84 -7.65 9.49
CA LEU A 444 20.83 -6.63 8.44
C LEU A 444 21.67 -7.04 7.22
N GLU A 445 22.86 -7.60 7.41
CA GLU A 445 23.70 -8.12 6.33
C GLU A 445 22.96 -9.22 5.53
N ALA A 446 22.34 -10.18 6.21
CA ALA A 446 21.54 -11.21 5.57
C ALA A 446 20.35 -10.62 4.79
N ALA A 447 19.65 -9.63 5.36
CA ALA A 447 18.54 -8.97 4.68
C ALA A 447 18.95 -8.19 3.42
N ILE A 448 20.19 -7.67 3.37
CA ILE A 448 20.75 -7.06 2.16
C ILE A 448 21.09 -8.13 1.13
N ASP A 449 21.73 -9.22 1.55
CA ASP A 449 22.10 -10.34 0.67
C ASP A 449 20.86 -11.02 0.04
N ASP A 450 19.77 -11.13 0.81
CA ASP A 450 18.47 -11.65 0.36
C ASP A 450 17.65 -10.63 -0.47
N GLY A 451 18.12 -9.38 -0.59
CA GLY A 451 17.46 -8.33 -1.36
C GLY A 451 16.22 -7.72 -0.70
N LEU A 452 15.97 -8.02 0.59
CA LEU A 452 14.87 -7.42 1.37
C LEU A 452 15.16 -5.96 1.74
N VAL A 453 16.44 -5.63 1.93
CA VAL A 453 16.91 -4.26 2.22
C VAL A 453 17.86 -3.81 1.12
N ALA A 454 17.55 -2.71 0.44
CA ALA A 454 18.46 -2.15 -0.56
C ALA A 454 19.80 -1.74 0.08
N ALA A 455 20.92 -2.01 -0.60
CA ALA A 455 22.25 -1.72 -0.05
C ALA A 455 22.43 -0.28 0.46
N PRO A 456 21.97 0.79 -0.25
CA PRO A 456 22.04 2.16 0.27
C PRO A 456 21.27 2.38 1.58
N LEU A 457 20.14 1.69 1.77
CA LEU A 457 19.36 1.75 3.00
C LEU A 457 20.08 1.03 4.14
N GLY A 458 20.68 -0.12 3.86
CA GLY A 458 21.49 -0.85 4.84
C GLY A 458 22.73 -0.08 5.30
N GLU A 459 23.47 0.52 4.37
CA GLU A 459 24.61 1.41 4.68
C GLU A 459 24.17 2.59 5.55
N LYS A 460 23.01 3.19 5.23
CA LYS A 460 22.41 4.26 6.03
C LYS A 460 22.10 3.80 7.46
N ALA A 461 21.48 2.62 7.61
CA ALA A 461 21.12 2.06 8.92
C ALA A 461 22.37 1.83 9.79
N LEU A 462 23.43 1.22 9.24
CA LEU A 462 24.69 1.01 9.95
C LEU A 462 25.33 2.34 10.38
N GLY A 463 25.36 3.33 9.49
CA GLY A 463 25.87 4.66 9.82
C GLY A 463 25.09 5.35 10.95
N VAL A 464 23.77 5.14 11.01
CA VAL A 464 22.91 5.63 12.10
C VAL A 464 23.22 4.89 13.41
N ALA A 465 23.30 3.55 13.39
CA ALA A 465 23.63 2.75 14.57
C ALA A 465 24.97 3.18 15.19
N GLU A 466 26.01 3.35 14.37
CA GLU A 466 27.33 3.80 14.82
C GLU A 466 27.33 5.23 15.37
N ALA A 467 26.49 6.11 14.82
CA ALA A 467 26.33 7.46 15.36
C ALA A 467 25.63 7.45 16.73
N VAL A 468 24.62 6.59 16.90
CA VAL A 468 23.90 6.40 18.17
C VAL A 468 24.82 5.79 19.22
N GLU A 469 25.57 4.73 18.90
CA GLU A 469 26.53 4.10 19.80
C GLU A 469 27.55 5.12 20.33
N ARG A 470 28.14 5.92 19.42
CA ARG A 470 29.07 7.00 19.81
C ARG A 470 28.41 8.04 20.70
N ALA A 471 27.15 8.40 20.44
CA ALA A 471 26.44 9.40 21.24
C ALA A 471 26.05 8.90 22.64
N LEU A 472 25.83 7.59 22.81
CA LEU A 472 25.49 6.99 24.10
C LEU A 472 26.72 6.59 24.93
N SER A 473 27.86 6.39 24.27
CA SER A 473 29.14 6.04 24.92
C SER A 473 29.89 7.25 25.51
N ASN A 474 29.53 8.46 25.07
CA ASN A 474 30.05 9.74 25.57
C ASN A 474 29.09 10.33 26.60
#